data_AF-A0A195EZT0-F1
#
_entry.id   AF-A0A195EZT0-F1
#
_cell.length_a   1.000
_cell.length_b   1.000
_cell.length_c   1.000
_cell.angle_alpha   90.00
_cell.angle_beta   90.00
_cell.angle_gamma   90.00
#
_symmetry.space_group_name_H-M   'P 1'
#
loop_
_entity.id
_entity.type
_entity.pdbx_description
1 polymer ?
#
loop_
_entity_poly.entity_id
_entity_poly.type
_entity_poly.pdbx_seq_one_letter_code
_entity_poly.pdbx_strand_id
1 'polypeptide(L)'
;EIFALAKEMKFTDVNNFSERFLKTASVMEKNLSLFQSVCKHVDIITTIIEYLNNIGMQLMFDNKYEYKKDDVVLLVIFTISEIYKGLDNTMDVFLENAILRHSVLETRYKHLRNEVISYTNEIILLADADLYAVINYFKIELPLHLNKIWIQEPIKEKFLWLMEEYFGMSNLRADINTFRTKNELFTAGIPDKMKIVSIWTEDIVFAKNLATSLNRDILFINTYMDFHCGVVLLPYTKIFDKTLHKWCKSNLDDCIKKPNVQKSIVYNLFYDGMWQQPVESTYWVHNDCQWANATSEDVNKCINSAEKGFKIWSTKPITFRVQMLSKFASILRCNGKSVLADIISTDIKFSYIYQNSLSCSQSGGLEVTKIRNPKGVIILKAKDETVLFHQLTQILTIGNSVIVICDTNSCSLAPYCNMLSASAIPSGVINLLSNEDLNELEIALCGTSYESYAEQFFSENNMEKVYMNLTIPKQIILPLK
;
A
#
# COMPACT_ATOMS: atom_id res chain seq x y z
N GLU A 1 14.87 -12.54 32.86
CA GLU A 1 15.73 -13.54 32.18
C GLU A 1 15.72 -13.37 30.66
N ILE A 2 14.56 -13.45 29.99
CA ILE A 2 14.44 -13.24 28.53
C ILE A 2 15.15 -11.97 28.03
N PHE A 3 14.99 -10.83 28.71
CA PHE A 3 15.66 -9.59 28.32
C PHE A 3 17.21 -9.67 28.35
N ALA A 4 17.77 -10.45 29.27
CA ALA A 4 19.22 -10.63 29.36
C ALA A 4 19.76 -11.39 28.14
N LEU A 5 19.00 -12.38 27.64
CA LEU A 5 19.37 -13.15 26.45
C LEU A 5 19.59 -12.27 25.21
N ALA A 6 18.79 -11.21 25.04
CA ALA A 6 18.99 -10.26 23.94
C ALA A 6 20.29 -9.45 24.08
N LYS A 7 20.68 -9.07 25.32
CA LYS A 7 21.90 -8.29 25.57
C LYS A 7 23.18 -9.10 25.35
N GLU A 8 23.11 -10.41 25.50
CA GLU A 8 24.23 -11.32 25.30
C GLU A 8 24.50 -11.60 23.81
N MET A 9 23.56 -11.25 22.92
CA MET A 9 23.75 -11.38 21.49
C MET A 9 24.77 -10.37 20.97
N LYS A 10 25.84 -10.89 20.37
CA LYS A 10 26.86 -10.11 19.65
C LYS A 10 26.76 -10.37 18.16
N PHE A 11 26.81 -9.33 17.35
CA PHE A 11 26.76 -9.41 15.89
C PHE A 11 28.05 -8.87 15.32
N THR A 12 28.57 -9.52 14.27
CA THR A 12 29.79 -9.05 13.60
C THR A 12 29.52 -7.79 12.80
N ASP A 13 28.36 -7.72 12.14
CA ASP A 13 27.83 -6.53 11.51
C ASP A 13 26.44 -6.22 12.10
N VAL A 14 26.30 -5.02 12.66
CA VAL A 14 25.04 -4.56 13.27
C VAL A 14 23.90 -4.40 12.27
N ASN A 15 24.17 -4.39 10.96
CA ASN A 15 23.16 -4.30 9.90
C ASN A 15 22.98 -5.62 9.13
N ASN A 16 23.63 -6.71 9.56
CA ASN A 16 23.37 -8.03 9.00
C ASN A 16 22.07 -8.62 9.58
N PHE A 17 20.95 -8.25 8.98
CA PHE A 17 19.64 -8.71 9.43
C PHE A 17 19.42 -10.21 9.24
N SER A 18 20.06 -10.86 8.26
CA SER A 18 20.00 -12.33 8.14
C SER A 18 20.57 -12.99 9.40
N GLU A 19 21.78 -12.59 9.81
CA GLU A 19 22.42 -13.11 11.03
C GLU A 19 21.57 -12.84 12.27
N ARG A 20 21.03 -11.61 12.38
CA ARG A 20 20.18 -11.24 13.52
C ARG A 20 18.95 -12.13 13.63
N PHE A 21 18.22 -12.35 12.54
CA PHE A 21 17.00 -13.16 12.54
C PHE A 21 17.30 -14.61 12.91
N LEU A 22 18.29 -15.23 12.25
CA LEU A 22 18.68 -16.63 12.51
C LEU A 22 19.21 -16.84 13.94
N LYS A 23 20.01 -15.90 14.45
CA LYS A 23 20.52 -15.96 15.82
C LYS A 23 19.43 -15.75 16.85
N THR A 24 18.49 -14.84 16.59
CA THR A 24 17.31 -14.64 17.45
C THR A 24 16.49 -15.91 17.53
N ALA A 25 16.19 -16.56 16.40
CA ALA A 25 15.50 -17.85 16.36
C ALA A 25 16.23 -18.92 17.19
N SER A 26 17.54 -19.09 16.96
CA SER A 26 18.35 -20.06 17.70
C SER A 26 18.36 -19.84 19.22
N VAL A 27 18.38 -18.58 19.68
CA VAL A 27 18.30 -18.26 21.10
C VAL A 27 16.91 -18.58 21.66
N MET A 28 15.85 -18.31 20.91
CA MET A 28 14.49 -18.69 21.30
C MET A 28 14.31 -20.21 21.38
N GLU A 29 14.81 -20.96 20.39
CA GLU A 29 14.78 -22.43 20.37
C GLU A 29 15.53 -23.04 21.56
N LYS A 30 16.73 -22.53 21.87
CA LYS A 30 17.53 -23.02 23.02
C LYS A 30 16.88 -22.76 24.38
N ASN A 31 16.02 -21.75 24.45
CA ASN A 31 15.33 -21.32 25.67
C ASN A 31 13.81 -21.47 25.53
N LEU A 32 13.35 -22.45 24.74
CA LEU A 32 11.95 -22.57 24.30
C LEU A 32 10.96 -22.57 25.47
N SER A 33 11.23 -23.32 26.54
CA SER A 33 10.37 -23.38 27.72
C SER A 33 10.22 -22.02 28.41
N LEU A 34 11.27 -21.20 28.44
CA LEU A 34 11.24 -19.85 29.00
C LEU A 34 10.34 -18.94 28.16
N PHE A 35 10.47 -18.97 26.83
CA PHE A 35 9.62 -18.18 25.94
C PHE A 35 8.15 -18.64 25.96
N GLN A 36 7.92 -19.96 25.98
CA GLN A 36 6.60 -20.54 26.13
C GLN A 36 5.94 -20.18 27.47
N SER A 37 6.71 -19.97 28.54
CA SER A 37 6.13 -19.57 29.84
C SER A 37 5.54 -18.16 29.84
N VAL A 38 5.99 -17.31 28.93
CA VAL A 38 5.52 -15.92 28.77
C VAL A 38 4.39 -15.81 27.74
N CYS A 39 4.27 -16.78 26.84
CA CYS A 39 3.19 -16.85 25.87
C CYS A 39 2.08 -17.79 26.34
N LYS A 40 0.81 -17.38 26.21
CA LYS A 40 -0.32 -18.20 26.67
C LYS A 40 -0.52 -19.49 25.85
N HIS A 41 0.07 -19.55 24.64
CA HIS A 41 -0.08 -20.67 23.72
C HIS A 41 1.29 -21.06 23.12
N VAL A 42 1.58 -22.36 23.06
CA VAL A 42 2.85 -22.91 22.54
C VAL A 42 3.08 -22.53 21.07
N ASP A 43 2.01 -22.55 20.27
CA ASP A 43 2.07 -22.32 18.83
C ASP A 43 2.51 -20.89 18.46
N ILE A 44 2.33 -19.92 19.36
CA ILE A 44 2.78 -18.53 19.15
C ILE A 44 4.31 -18.49 19.00
N ILE A 45 5.03 -19.13 19.91
CA ILE A 45 6.50 -19.13 19.89
C ILE A 45 7.03 -19.91 18.69
N THR A 46 6.42 -21.05 18.37
CA THR A 46 6.76 -21.83 17.17
C THR A 46 6.60 -20.98 15.92
N THR A 47 5.46 -20.28 15.78
CA THR A 47 5.19 -19.40 14.64
C THR A 47 6.22 -18.27 14.54
N ILE A 48 6.58 -17.63 15.66
CA ILE A 48 7.61 -16.57 15.67
C ILE A 48 8.97 -17.13 15.21
N ILE A 49 9.38 -18.29 15.72
CA ILE A 49 10.64 -18.95 15.33
C ILE A 49 10.64 -19.26 13.83
N GLU A 50 9.52 -19.76 13.29
CA GLU A 50 9.36 -20.02 11.85
C GLU A 50 9.52 -18.75 11.02
N TYR A 51 8.90 -17.63 11.40
CA TYR A 51 9.12 -16.34 10.72
C TYR A 51 10.60 -15.95 10.74
N LEU A 52 11.24 -16.04 11.90
CA LEU A 52 12.63 -15.63 12.06
C LEU A 52 13.57 -16.49 11.19
N ASN A 53 13.37 -17.81 11.17
CA ASN A 53 14.14 -18.73 10.35
C ASN A 53 13.88 -18.51 8.86
N ASN A 54 12.62 -18.45 8.43
CA ASN A 54 12.26 -18.29 7.02
C ASN A 54 12.82 -16.99 6.44
N ILE A 55 12.60 -15.87 7.14
CA ILE A 55 13.07 -14.56 6.68
C ILE A 55 14.60 -14.46 6.81
N GLY A 56 15.18 -14.97 7.89
CA GLY A 56 16.64 -15.00 8.07
C GLY A 56 17.34 -15.74 6.93
N MET A 57 16.80 -16.90 6.52
CA MET A 57 17.28 -17.67 5.39
C MET A 57 17.05 -16.93 4.06
N GLN A 58 15.87 -16.35 3.84
CA GLN A 58 15.62 -15.54 2.63
C GLN A 58 16.64 -14.39 2.51
N LEU A 59 16.86 -13.64 3.61
CA LEU A 59 17.85 -12.56 3.74
C LEU A 59 19.30 -13.01 3.47
N MET A 60 19.61 -14.29 3.69
CA MET A 60 20.94 -14.88 3.47
C MET A 60 21.20 -15.20 2.00
N PHE A 61 20.21 -15.78 1.30
CA PHE A 61 20.38 -16.35 -0.04
C PHE A 61 19.96 -15.41 -1.19
N ASP A 62 19.51 -14.19 -0.87
CA ASP A 62 19.25 -13.05 -1.77
C ASP A 62 18.63 -13.43 -3.13
N ASN A 63 17.31 -13.62 -3.14
CA ASN A 63 16.53 -13.74 -4.38
C ASN A 63 15.28 -12.86 -4.31
N LYS A 64 15.22 -11.84 -5.19
CA LYS A 64 14.03 -11.05 -5.57
C LYS A 64 13.01 -10.79 -4.43
N TYR A 65 13.29 -9.85 -3.52
CA TYR A 65 12.27 -9.40 -2.58
C TYR A 65 11.16 -8.63 -3.30
N GLU A 66 9.94 -8.86 -2.82
CA GLU A 66 8.75 -8.06 -3.14
C GLU A 66 8.84 -6.63 -2.57
N TYR A 67 9.69 -6.40 -1.55
CA TYR A 67 9.90 -5.12 -0.87
C TYR A 67 11.39 -4.75 -0.79
N LYS A 68 11.73 -3.50 -0.45
CA LYS A 68 13.13 -3.17 -0.14
C LYS A 68 13.58 -3.98 1.08
N LYS A 69 14.85 -4.41 1.10
CA LYS A 69 15.40 -5.29 2.16
C LYS A 69 15.11 -4.77 3.58
N ASP A 70 15.27 -3.46 3.76
CA ASP A 70 14.99 -2.77 5.02
C ASP A 70 13.49 -2.77 5.39
N ASP A 71 12.61 -2.63 4.39
CA ASP A 71 11.17 -2.68 4.62
C ASP A 71 10.75 -4.10 5.02
N VAL A 72 11.34 -5.16 4.43
CA VAL A 72 11.07 -6.55 4.83
C VAL A 72 11.32 -6.76 6.32
N VAL A 73 12.43 -6.25 6.85
CA VAL A 73 12.75 -6.36 8.28
C VAL A 73 11.65 -5.71 9.13
N LEU A 74 11.25 -4.49 8.77
CA LEU A 74 10.19 -3.78 9.48
C LEU A 74 8.84 -4.50 9.39
N LEU A 75 8.45 -4.94 8.19
CA LEU A 75 7.20 -5.69 7.95
C LEU A 75 7.11 -6.93 8.83
N VAL A 76 8.21 -7.68 8.95
CA VAL A 76 8.24 -8.93 9.72
C VAL A 76 8.12 -8.63 11.21
N ILE A 77 8.85 -7.64 11.73
CA ILE A 77 8.76 -7.27 13.14
C ILE A 77 7.34 -6.82 13.48
N PHE A 78 6.73 -5.92 12.68
CA PHE A 78 5.36 -5.49 12.93
C PHE A 78 4.34 -6.63 12.80
N THR A 79 4.54 -7.56 11.85
CA THR A 79 3.69 -8.75 11.71
C THR A 79 3.80 -9.63 12.95
N ILE A 80 5.03 -9.95 13.38
CA ILE A 80 5.29 -10.75 14.58
C ILE A 80 4.70 -10.06 15.82
N SER A 81 4.80 -8.73 15.95
CA SER A 81 4.18 -7.97 17.04
C SER A 81 2.67 -8.10 17.12
N GLU A 82 1.97 -8.35 16.00
CA GLU A 82 0.54 -8.64 16.03
C GLU A 82 0.23 -10.05 16.55
N ILE A 83 1.11 -11.03 16.31
CA ILE A 83 0.91 -12.43 16.73
C ILE A 83 0.89 -12.57 18.25
N TYR A 84 1.72 -11.80 18.97
CA TYR A 84 1.80 -11.85 20.43
C TYR A 84 1.16 -10.62 21.10
N LYS A 85 0.35 -9.85 20.36
CA LYS A 85 -0.26 -8.62 20.85
C LYS A 85 -1.19 -8.88 22.03
N GLY A 86 -1.07 -8.06 23.07
CA GLY A 86 -1.85 -8.24 24.31
C GLY A 86 -1.26 -9.25 25.29
N LEU A 87 -0.09 -9.80 25.00
CA LEU A 87 0.76 -10.52 25.97
C LEU A 87 1.72 -9.55 26.68
N ASP A 88 2.53 -10.09 27.60
CA ASP A 88 3.54 -9.33 28.33
C ASP A 88 4.53 -8.64 27.37
N ASN A 89 4.80 -7.35 27.63
CA ASN A 89 5.76 -6.52 26.86
C ASN A 89 7.19 -7.10 26.82
N THR A 90 7.48 -8.13 27.61
CA THR A 90 8.76 -8.85 27.60
C THR A 90 9.15 -9.32 26.19
N MET A 91 8.20 -9.78 25.37
CA MET A 91 8.47 -10.21 23.99
C MET A 91 8.85 -9.06 23.07
N ASP A 92 8.13 -7.94 23.14
CA ASP A 92 8.44 -6.71 22.41
C ASP A 92 9.88 -6.26 22.70
N VAL A 93 10.21 -6.14 24.00
CA VAL A 93 11.52 -5.67 24.41
C VAL A 93 12.61 -6.63 23.95
N PHE A 94 12.39 -7.94 24.01
CA PHE A 94 13.36 -8.92 23.52
C PHE A 94 13.62 -8.78 22.02
N LEU A 95 12.57 -8.82 21.19
CA LEU A 95 12.69 -8.79 19.73
C LEU A 95 13.27 -7.46 19.24
N GLU A 96 12.83 -6.33 19.81
CA GLU A 96 13.41 -5.02 19.50
C GLU A 96 14.91 -4.97 19.83
N ASN A 97 15.32 -5.53 20.96
CA ASN A 97 16.74 -5.54 21.33
C ASN A 97 17.57 -6.49 20.47
N ALA A 98 17.05 -7.68 20.15
CA ALA A 98 17.77 -8.68 19.36
C ALA A 98 17.91 -8.26 17.89
N ILE A 99 16.84 -7.70 17.30
CA ILE A 99 16.77 -7.45 15.87
C ILE A 99 17.13 -6.00 15.51
N LEU A 100 16.69 -5.00 16.28
CA LEU A 100 16.80 -3.59 15.85
C LEU A 100 17.89 -2.81 16.55
N ARG A 101 18.22 -3.14 17.80
CA ARG A 101 19.14 -2.33 18.60
C ARG A 101 20.49 -2.11 17.91
N HIS A 102 20.91 -0.84 17.87
CA HIS A 102 22.13 -0.34 17.22
C HIS A 102 22.17 -0.53 15.69
N SER A 103 21.08 -0.95 15.06
CA SER A 103 20.97 -1.02 13.60
C SER A 103 20.50 0.30 13.00
N VAL A 104 20.67 0.46 11.69
CA VAL A 104 20.16 1.62 10.94
C VAL A 104 18.62 1.74 10.97
N LEU A 105 17.89 0.67 11.27
CA LEU A 105 16.42 0.66 11.29
C LEU A 105 15.81 1.03 12.63
N GLU A 106 16.60 1.13 13.70
CA GLU A 106 16.09 1.37 15.06
C GLU A 106 15.27 2.67 15.14
N THR A 107 15.81 3.77 14.60
CA THR A 107 15.14 5.08 14.61
C THR A 107 13.87 5.07 13.77
N ARG A 108 13.92 4.47 12.57
CA ARG A 108 12.77 4.38 11.68
C ARG A 108 11.64 3.55 12.31
N TYR A 109 11.97 2.41 12.91
CA TYR A 109 11.00 1.59 13.62
C TYR A 109 10.32 2.36 14.76
N LYS A 110 11.07 3.09 15.59
CA LYS A 110 10.50 3.88 16.70
C LYS A 110 9.53 4.95 16.22
N HIS A 111 9.84 5.62 15.10
CA HIS A 111 8.93 6.58 14.47
C HIS A 111 7.64 5.90 14.00
N LEU A 112 7.77 4.81 13.23
CA LEU A 112 6.65 4.08 12.65
C LEU A 112 5.77 3.42 13.70
N ARG A 113 6.33 2.90 14.81
CA ARG A 113 5.57 2.25 15.89
C ARG A 113 4.47 3.15 16.44
N ASN A 114 4.69 4.47 16.47
CA ASN A 114 3.69 5.44 16.91
C ASN A 114 2.58 5.69 15.87
N GLU A 115 2.85 5.45 14.58
CA GLU A 115 1.91 5.67 13.47
C GLU A 115 1.09 4.41 13.10
N VAL A 116 1.60 3.22 13.40
CA VAL A 116 1.11 1.91 12.89
C VAL A 116 -0.23 1.43 13.47
N ILE A 117 -0.93 2.23 14.29
CA ILE A 117 -2.16 1.80 14.99
C ILE A 117 -3.40 1.78 14.08
N SER A 118 -3.31 2.16 12.80
CA SER A 118 -4.48 2.24 11.92
C SER A 118 -4.71 0.95 11.11
N TYR A 119 -5.33 -0.06 11.74
CA TYR A 119 -5.98 -1.14 11.00
C TYR A 119 -7.42 -1.38 11.45
N THR A 120 -8.21 -2.06 10.63
CA THR A 120 -9.53 -2.58 11.02
C THR A 120 -9.62 -4.07 10.77
N ASN A 121 -10.16 -4.79 11.76
CA ASN A 121 -10.44 -6.21 11.67
C ASN A 121 -11.95 -6.43 11.51
N GLU A 122 -12.33 -7.18 10.48
CA GLU A 122 -13.73 -7.54 10.20
C GLU A 122 -13.87 -9.06 10.07
N ILE A 123 -15.04 -9.59 10.47
CA ILE A 123 -15.44 -10.97 10.18
C ILE A 123 -16.69 -10.93 9.31
N ILE A 124 -16.79 -11.78 8.31
CA ILE A 124 -17.95 -11.96 7.43
C ILE A 124 -18.41 -13.40 7.58
N LEU A 125 -19.63 -13.57 8.10
CA LEU A 125 -20.30 -14.87 8.26
C LEU A 125 -21.37 -15.01 7.19
N LEU A 126 -21.19 -15.97 6.28
CA LEU A 126 -22.18 -16.32 5.26
C LEU A 126 -23.18 -17.34 5.79
N ALA A 127 -24.32 -17.49 5.12
CA ALA A 127 -25.45 -18.30 5.61
C ALA A 127 -25.11 -19.79 5.81
N ASP A 128 -24.07 -20.29 5.14
CA ASP A 128 -23.58 -21.65 5.24
C ASP A 128 -22.36 -21.79 6.16
N ALA A 129 -21.95 -20.74 6.88
CA ALA A 129 -20.79 -20.78 7.76
C ALA A 129 -20.95 -21.78 8.92
N ASP A 130 -19.87 -22.51 9.24
CA ASP A 130 -19.78 -23.27 10.49
C ASP A 130 -19.65 -22.32 11.70
N LEU A 131 -20.78 -21.99 12.29
CA LEU A 131 -20.84 -21.14 13.48
C LEU A 131 -20.13 -21.75 14.69
N TYR A 132 -20.08 -23.08 14.82
CA TYR A 132 -19.38 -23.69 15.96
C TYR A 132 -17.88 -23.55 15.83
N ALA A 133 -17.33 -23.64 14.61
CA ALA A 133 -15.93 -23.33 14.35
C ALA A 133 -15.60 -21.88 14.71
N VAL A 134 -16.44 -20.92 14.31
CA VAL A 134 -16.29 -19.48 14.67
C VAL A 134 -16.30 -19.29 16.19
N ILE A 135 -17.26 -19.89 16.88
CA ILE A 135 -17.42 -19.77 18.34
C ILE A 135 -16.24 -20.43 19.07
N ASN A 136 -15.79 -21.60 18.61
CA ASN A 136 -14.62 -22.25 19.18
C ASN A 136 -13.35 -21.43 18.97
N TYR A 137 -13.20 -20.76 17.83
CA TYR A 137 -12.12 -19.83 17.60
C TYR A 137 -12.16 -18.67 18.63
N PHE A 138 -13.31 -18.03 18.82
CA PHE A 138 -13.46 -16.97 19.83
C PHE A 138 -13.21 -17.42 21.26
N LYS A 139 -13.39 -18.72 21.59
CA LYS A 139 -13.06 -19.27 22.91
C LYS A 139 -11.56 -19.35 23.13
N ILE A 140 -10.81 -19.72 22.10
CA ILE A 140 -9.35 -19.83 22.15
C ILE A 140 -8.75 -18.42 22.23
N GLU A 141 -9.22 -17.53 21.36
CA GLU A 141 -8.70 -16.17 21.27
C GLU A 141 -9.84 -15.21 20.89
N LEU A 142 -10.42 -14.55 21.89
CA LEU A 142 -11.38 -13.47 21.62
C LEU A 142 -10.58 -12.31 21.02
N PRO A 143 -10.83 -11.90 19.75
CA PRO A 143 -9.93 -10.97 19.12
C PRO A 143 -10.07 -9.59 19.78
N LEU A 144 -9.03 -9.17 20.51
CA LEU A 144 -8.99 -7.94 21.31
C LEU A 144 -9.26 -6.66 20.49
N HIS A 145 -9.13 -6.75 19.16
CA HIS A 145 -9.27 -5.64 18.22
C HIS A 145 -10.28 -5.92 17.10
N LEU A 146 -11.23 -6.84 17.29
CA LEU A 146 -12.31 -7.02 16.32
C LEU A 146 -13.20 -5.78 16.28
N ASN A 147 -13.26 -5.11 15.13
CA ASN A 147 -14.05 -3.89 14.98
C ASN A 147 -15.48 -4.19 14.55
N LYS A 148 -15.66 -5.18 13.67
CA LYS A 148 -16.95 -5.41 13.01
C LYS A 148 -17.19 -6.88 12.65
N ILE A 149 -18.43 -7.32 12.80
CA ILE A 149 -18.91 -8.62 12.33
C ILE A 149 -20.06 -8.37 11.37
N TRP A 150 -19.93 -8.82 10.13
CA TRP A 150 -21.00 -8.89 9.15
C TRP A 150 -21.62 -10.29 9.18
N ILE A 151 -22.93 -10.36 9.33
CA ILE A 151 -23.66 -11.62 9.42
C ILE A 151 -24.75 -11.65 8.36
N GLN A 152 -24.80 -12.71 7.56
CA GLN A 152 -25.89 -12.89 6.62
C GLN A 152 -27.18 -13.18 7.37
N GLU A 153 -28.28 -12.51 7.00
CA GLU A 153 -29.57 -12.54 7.73
C GLU A 153 -30.00 -13.93 8.27
N PRO A 154 -29.92 -15.04 7.50
CA PRO A 154 -30.45 -16.34 7.94
C PRO A 154 -29.79 -16.95 9.19
N ILE A 155 -28.55 -16.59 9.49
CA ILE A 155 -27.78 -17.18 10.61
C ILE A 155 -27.65 -16.26 11.82
N LYS A 156 -28.19 -15.04 11.75
CA LYS A 156 -28.01 -14.00 12.77
C LYS A 156 -28.49 -14.45 14.15
N GLU A 157 -29.72 -14.94 14.25
CA GLU A 157 -30.32 -15.33 15.53
C GLU A 157 -29.54 -16.47 16.18
N LYS A 158 -29.16 -17.48 15.38
CA LYS A 158 -28.34 -18.60 15.85
C LYS A 158 -26.97 -18.16 16.34
N PHE A 159 -26.30 -17.26 15.61
CA PHE A 159 -25.01 -16.71 16.03
C PHE A 159 -25.14 -15.93 17.35
N LEU A 160 -26.13 -15.05 17.47
CA LEU A 160 -26.34 -14.26 18.70
C LEU A 160 -26.62 -15.16 19.90
N TRP A 161 -27.44 -16.20 19.71
CA TRP A 161 -27.71 -17.20 20.75
C TRP A 161 -26.44 -17.91 21.21
N LEU A 162 -25.59 -18.37 20.28
CA LEU A 162 -24.30 -19.00 20.63
C LEU A 162 -23.36 -18.03 21.35
N MET A 163 -23.29 -16.77 20.91
CA MET A 163 -22.48 -15.75 21.58
C MET A 163 -22.95 -15.51 23.02
N GLU A 164 -24.27 -15.45 23.23
CA GLU A 164 -24.86 -15.33 24.57
C GLU A 164 -24.57 -16.55 25.43
N GLU A 165 -24.75 -17.76 24.90
CA GLU A 165 -24.52 -19.04 25.59
C GLU A 165 -23.07 -19.18 26.10
N TYR A 166 -22.08 -18.85 25.27
CA TYR A 166 -20.68 -19.12 25.59
C TYR A 166 -19.91 -17.95 26.21
N PHE A 167 -20.30 -16.71 25.95
CA PHE A 167 -19.51 -15.54 26.38
C PHE A 167 -20.27 -14.56 27.27
N GLY A 168 -21.60 -14.59 27.28
CA GLY A 168 -22.42 -13.49 27.80
C GLY A 168 -22.24 -12.22 26.95
N MET A 169 -23.35 -11.59 26.53
CA MET A 169 -23.35 -10.49 25.56
C MET A 169 -22.49 -9.26 25.93
N SER A 170 -22.01 -9.14 27.17
CA SER A 170 -21.20 -8.02 27.66
C SER A 170 -19.74 -8.02 27.20
N ASN A 171 -19.23 -9.12 26.63
CA ASN A 171 -17.80 -9.25 26.33
C ASN A 171 -17.42 -8.88 24.88
N LEU A 172 -18.37 -8.78 23.97
CA LEU A 172 -18.09 -8.42 22.58
C LEU A 172 -18.12 -6.90 22.38
N ARG A 173 -16.97 -6.31 22.03
CA ARG A 173 -16.86 -4.86 21.72
C ARG A 173 -17.00 -4.52 20.22
N ALA A 174 -17.33 -5.52 19.39
CA ALA A 174 -17.42 -5.37 17.94
C ALA A 174 -18.83 -4.98 17.49
N ASP A 175 -18.92 -4.14 16.45
CA ASP A 175 -20.20 -3.81 15.81
C ASP A 175 -20.75 -5.02 15.05
N ILE A 176 -21.96 -5.46 15.36
CA ILE A 176 -22.64 -6.52 14.61
C ILE A 176 -23.57 -5.91 13.56
N ASN A 177 -23.24 -6.13 12.30
CA ASN A 177 -24.01 -5.71 11.14
C ASN A 177 -24.63 -6.91 10.44
N THR A 178 -25.82 -6.72 9.88
CA THR A 178 -26.47 -7.71 9.03
C THR A 178 -26.37 -7.31 7.57
N PHE A 179 -26.28 -8.29 6.67
CA PHE A 179 -26.40 -8.07 5.23
C PHE A 179 -27.27 -9.14 4.58
N ARG A 180 -27.94 -8.79 3.49
CA ARG A 180 -28.74 -9.75 2.69
C ARG A 180 -27.98 -10.20 1.45
N THR A 181 -27.29 -9.26 0.82
CA THR A 181 -26.62 -9.43 -0.46
C THR A 181 -25.13 -9.06 -0.33
N LYS A 182 -24.28 -9.67 -1.16
CA LYS A 182 -22.86 -9.33 -1.21
C LYS A 182 -22.60 -7.85 -1.56
N ASN A 183 -23.55 -7.19 -2.21
CA ASN A 183 -23.41 -5.79 -2.61
C ASN A 183 -23.19 -4.86 -1.40
N GLU A 184 -23.75 -5.22 -0.26
CA GLU A 184 -23.63 -4.48 1.01
C GLU A 184 -22.22 -4.58 1.64
N LEU A 185 -21.44 -5.60 1.23
CA LEU A 185 -20.07 -5.81 1.72
C LEU A 185 -19.03 -4.93 1.01
N PHE A 186 -19.35 -4.41 -0.18
CA PHE A 186 -18.46 -3.55 -0.95
C PHE A 186 -18.43 -2.13 -0.37
N THR A 187 -17.58 -1.95 0.63
CA THR A 187 -17.27 -0.64 1.20
C THR A 187 -16.03 -0.03 0.54
N ALA A 188 -15.96 1.29 0.50
CA ALA A 188 -14.77 1.99 0.03
C ALA A 188 -13.54 1.64 0.90
N GLY A 189 -12.38 1.53 0.25
CA GLY A 189 -11.10 1.49 0.94
C GLY A 189 -10.88 2.80 1.68
N ILE A 190 -10.24 2.72 2.85
CA ILE A 190 -9.78 3.91 3.58
C ILE A 190 -8.28 4.03 3.25
N PRO A 191 -7.80 5.19 2.74
CA PRO A 191 -6.37 5.42 2.53
C PRO A 191 -5.58 5.21 3.82
N ASP A 192 -4.34 4.72 3.71
CA ASP A 192 -3.39 4.56 4.81
C ASP A 192 -3.90 3.72 6.01
N LYS A 193 -4.97 2.93 5.80
CA LYS A 193 -5.52 2.00 6.79
C LYS A 193 -5.55 0.60 6.23
N MET A 194 -4.98 -0.34 6.98
CA MET A 194 -5.01 -1.76 6.62
C MET A 194 -6.35 -2.37 7.03
N LYS A 195 -6.99 -3.14 6.14
CA LYS A 195 -8.20 -3.90 6.46
C LYS A 195 -7.92 -5.39 6.38
N ILE A 196 -8.02 -6.05 7.53
CA ILE A 196 -7.92 -7.50 7.67
C ILE A 196 -9.34 -8.05 7.82
N VAL A 197 -9.67 -9.04 7.00
CA VAL A 197 -11.02 -9.63 6.98
C VAL A 197 -10.92 -11.14 7.07
N SER A 198 -11.81 -11.76 7.82
CA SER A 198 -12.01 -13.20 7.79
C SER A 198 -13.38 -13.52 7.20
N ILE A 199 -13.44 -14.44 6.25
CA ILE A 199 -14.66 -14.88 5.56
C ILE A 199 -14.93 -16.33 5.98
N TRP A 200 -16.12 -16.60 6.52
CA TRP A 200 -16.55 -17.92 6.94
C TRP A 200 -17.69 -18.42 6.06
N THR A 201 -17.48 -19.58 5.42
CA THR A 201 -18.41 -20.26 4.51
C THR A 201 -17.87 -21.65 4.19
N GLU A 202 -18.75 -22.63 4.01
CA GLU A 202 -18.34 -23.96 3.56
C GLU A 202 -18.07 -23.99 2.04
N ASP A 203 -18.56 -23.01 1.28
CA ASP A 203 -18.24 -22.82 -0.14
C ASP A 203 -16.92 -22.05 -0.36
N ILE A 204 -15.81 -22.81 -0.41
CA ILE A 204 -14.46 -22.28 -0.65
C ILE A 204 -14.35 -21.52 -1.99
N VAL A 205 -15.06 -21.98 -3.03
CA VAL A 205 -15.01 -21.34 -4.36
C VAL A 205 -15.67 -19.97 -4.29
N PHE A 206 -16.83 -19.89 -3.65
CA PHE A 206 -17.49 -18.62 -3.37
C PHE A 206 -16.62 -17.71 -2.51
N ALA A 207 -15.98 -18.24 -1.46
CA ALA A 207 -15.09 -17.48 -0.59
C ALA A 207 -13.94 -16.82 -1.36
N LYS A 208 -13.24 -17.57 -2.23
CA LYS A 208 -12.13 -17.05 -3.05
C LYS A 208 -12.60 -15.97 -4.03
N ASN A 209 -13.76 -16.17 -4.66
CA ASN A 209 -14.35 -15.19 -5.58
C ASN A 209 -14.76 -13.90 -4.86
N LEU A 210 -15.44 -14.04 -3.71
CA LEU A 210 -15.80 -12.91 -2.86
C LEU A 210 -14.54 -12.17 -2.41
N ALA A 211 -13.55 -12.89 -1.89
CA ALA A 211 -12.31 -12.34 -1.40
C ALA A 211 -11.58 -11.54 -2.48
N THR A 212 -11.52 -12.05 -3.71
CA THR A 212 -10.92 -11.35 -4.88
C THR A 212 -11.63 -10.03 -5.18
N SER A 213 -12.96 -9.98 -5.06
CA SER A 213 -13.76 -8.80 -5.38
C SER A 213 -13.77 -7.71 -4.31
N LEU A 214 -13.54 -8.06 -3.04
CA LEU A 214 -13.58 -7.10 -1.93
C LEU A 214 -12.37 -6.16 -1.94
N ASN A 215 -12.60 -4.86 -1.71
CA ASN A 215 -11.52 -3.89 -1.53
C ASN A 215 -10.96 -3.96 -0.10
N ARG A 216 -10.16 -4.99 0.16
CA ARG A 216 -9.54 -5.36 1.44
C ARG A 216 -8.10 -5.82 1.20
N ASP A 217 -7.23 -5.62 2.19
CA ASP A 217 -5.79 -5.85 2.03
C ASP A 217 -5.43 -7.32 2.33
N ILE A 218 -6.02 -7.90 3.37
CA ILE A 218 -5.78 -9.29 3.76
C ILE A 218 -7.09 -9.97 4.05
N LEU A 219 -7.28 -11.15 3.46
CA LEU A 219 -8.47 -11.95 3.63
C LEU A 219 -8.11 -13.37 4.04
N PHE A 220 -8.66 -13.82 5.16
CA PHE A 220 -8.56 -15.20 5.63
C PHE A 220 -9.87 -15.93 5.32
N ILE A 221 -9.79 -17.17 4.86
CA ILE A 221 -10.96 -18.03 4.59
C ILE A 221 -11.03 -19.11 5.66
N ASN A 222 -12.16 -19.19 6.38
CA ASN A 222 -12.42 -20.13 7.47
C ASN A 222 -11.34 -20.16 8.57
N THR A 223 -10.66 -19.04 8.73
CA THR A 223 -9.69 -18.80 9.80
C THR A 223 -9.57 -17.30 10.02
N TYR A 224 -8.93 -16.87 11.10
CA TYR A 224 -8.72 -15.45 11.39
C TYR A 224 -7.30 -15.26 11.89
N MET A 225 -6.56 -14.33 11.28
CA MET A 225 -5.17 -14.00 11.66
C MET A 225 -4.27 -15.22 11.81
N ASP A 226 -4.43 -16.20 10.91
CA ASP A 226 -3.63 -17.42 10.89
C ASP A 226 -2.28 -17.14 10.21
N PHE A 227 -1.27 -16.97 11.05
CA PHE A 227 0.10 -16.65 10.65
C PHE A 227 1.02 -17.88 10.67
N HIS A 228 0.45 -19.09 10.77
CA HIS A 228 1.25 -20.32 10.79
C HIS A 228 2.20 -20.42 9.59
N CYS A 229 3.28 -21.18 9.76
CA CYS A 229 4.32 -21.44 8.76
C CYS A 229 5.19 -20.22 8.41
N GLY A 230 4.96 -19.05 9.00
CA GLY A 230 5.82 -17.88 8.83
C GLY A 230 5.84 -17.30 7.42
N VAL A 231 4.74 -17.40 6.66
CA VAL A 231 4.69 -17.05 5.22
C VAL A 231 3.92 -15.75 4.95
N VAL A 232 2.95 -15.41 5.79
CA VAL A 232 2.06 -14.27 5.58
C VAL A 232 2.69 -13.01 6.15
N LEU A 233 2.82 -11.93 5.37
CA LEU A 233 3.31 -10.65 5.88
C LEU A 233 2.21 -9.59 5.80
N LEU A 234 1.94 -8.90 6.91
CA LEU A 234 1.00 -7.79 6.89
C LEU A 234 1.60 -6.65 6.03
N PRO A 235 0.88 -6.08 5.04
CA PRO A 235 1.42 -5.11 4.09
C PRO A 235 1.50 -3.70 4.70
N TYR A 236 2.27 -3.54 5.79
CA TYR A 236 2.48 -2.25 6.44
C TYR A 236 3.18 -1.22 5.54
N THR A 237 3.72 -1.61 4.37
CA THR A 237 4.16 -0.66 3.35
C THR A 237 3.05 0.26 2.86
N LYS A 238 1.77 -0.14 2.98
CA LYS A 238 0.63 0.75 2.76
C LYS A 238 0.61 1.95 3.72
N ILE A 239 1.25 1.82 4.88
CA ILE A 239 1.35 2.86 5.92
C ILE A 239 2.70 3.59 5.79
N PHE A 240 3.79 2.85 5.50
CA PHE A 240 5.15 3.40 5.43
C PHE A 240 5.42 4.22 4.16
N ASP A 241 4.93 3.74 3.01
CA ASP A 241 5.27 4.29 1.69
C ASP A 241 4.11 5.09 1.12
N LYS A 242 3.74 6.16 1.84
CA LYS A 242 2.69 7.08 1.41
C LYS A 242 3.04 7.64 0.03
N THR A 243 2.13 7.47 -0.93
CA THR A 243 2.35 8.01 -2.28
C THR A 243 2.08 9.51 -2.38
N LEU A 244 1.35 10.04 -1.40
CA LEU A 244 0.99 11.45 -1.33
C LEU A 244 1.09 11.92 0.13
N HIS A 245 1.91 12.93 0.36
CA HIS A 245 1.96 13.68 1.60
C HIS A 245 0.91 14.81 1.53
N LYS A 246 0.17 15.05 2.61
CA LYS A 246 -0.84 16.13 2.68
C LYS A 246 -0.45 17.15 3.74
N TRP A 247 0.64 17.88 3.50
CA TRP A 247 1.04 18.97 4.39
C TRP A 247 0.42 20.29 3.92
N CYS A 248 -0.68 20.72 4.56
CA CYS A 248 -1.43 21.92 4.16
C CYS A 248 -0.98 23.23 4.85
N LYS A 249 0.25 23.32 5.34
CA LYS A 249 0.85 24.55 5.90
C LYS A 249 2.24 24.74 5.32
N SER A 250 2.29 24.87 4.00
CA SER A 250 3.47 25.24 3.25
C SER A 250 3.57 26.76 3.16
N ASN A 251 4.78 27.30 3.13
CA ASN A 251 5.03 28.71 2.78
C ASN A 251 4.87 28.95 1.26
N LEU A 252 4.21 28.04 0.52
CA LEU A 252 3.86 28.18 -0.90
C LEU A 252 3.17 29.52 -1.19
N ASP A 253 2.45 30.05 -0.21
CA ASP A 253 1.68 31.29 -0.33
C ASP A 253 2.54 32.56 -0.10
N ASP A 254 3.79 32.41 0.39
CA ASP A 254 4.74 33.51 0.66
C ASP A 254 5.65 33.85 -0.54
N CYS A 255 5.55 33.12 -1.66
CA CYS A 255 6.34 33.40 -2.86
C CYS A 255 6.05 34.81 -3.41
N ILE A 256 7.12 35.53 -3.78
CA ILE A 256 7.06 36.92 -4.26
C ILE A 256 6.10 37.04 -5.46
N LYS A 257 4.98 37.71 -5.24
CA LYS A 257 3.92 37.92 -6.24
C LYS A 257 4.44 38.85 -7.35
N LYS A 258 4.85 38.29 -8.49
CA LYS A 258 5.16 39.09 -9.68
C LYS A 258 3.85 39.40 -10.42
N PRO A 259 3.55 40.68 -10.71
CA PRO A 259 2.34 41.04 -11.44
C PRO A 259 2.34 40.45 -12.85
N ASN A 260 1.14 40.16 -13.34
CA ASN A 260 0.87 39.60 -14.66
C ASN A 260 1.46 40.49 -15.77
N VAL A 261 2.57 40.06 -16.39
CA VAL A 261 3.12 40.69 -17.60
C VAL A 261 2.56 39.95 -18.81
N GLN A 262 1.54 40.51 -19.44
CA GLN A 262 0.80 39.88 -20.55
C GLN A 262 1.76 39.38 -21.65
N LYS A 263 2.00 38.06 -21.72
CA LYS A 263 2.73 37.39 -22.80
C LYS A 263 1.76 36.62 -23.72
N SER A 264 2.26 36.16 -24.86
CA SER A 264 1.46 35.50 -25.91
C SER A 264 0.96 34.11 -25.53
N ILE A 265 1.68 33.39 -24.65
CA ILE A 265 1.33 32.02 -24.23
C ILE A 265 1.27 31.96 -22.71
N VAL A 266 0.13 31.49 -22.19
CA VAL A 266 -0.13 31.30 -20.76
C VAL A 266 -0.46 29.83 -20.51
N TYR A 267 0.37 29.18 -19.71
CA TYR A 267 0.16 27.83 -19.22
C TYR A 267 -0.41 27.87 -17.81
N ASN A 268 -1.69 27.51 -17.74
CA ASN A 268 -2.44 27.37 -16.49
C ASN A 268 -2.15 26.03 -15.82
N LEU A 269 -2.76 25.79 -14.66
CA LEU A 269 -2.75 24.46 -14.03
C LEU A 269 -3.69 23.53 -14.81
N PHE A 270 -3.54 22.21 -14.67
CA PHE A 270 -4.43 21.25 -15.33
C PHE A 270 -4.89 20.18 -14.33
N TYR A 271 -6.16 20.19 -13.98
CA TYR A 271 -6.80 19.18 -13.14
C TYR A 271 -8.31 19.14 -13.43
N ASP A 272 -8.99 18.09 -12.99
CA ASP A 272 -10.38 17.75 -13.36
C ASP A 272 -10.57 17.57 -14.89
N GLY A 273 -9.48 17.33 -15.63
CA GLY A 273 -9.48 17.11 -17.09
C GLY A 273 -9.52 18.40 -17.93
N MET A 274 -9.30 19.56 -17.30
CA MET A 274 -9.36 20.87 -17.96
C MET A 274 -8.33 21.86 -17.37
N TRP A 275 -8.08 22.94 -18.08
CA TRP A 275 -7.20 24.02 -17.64
C TRP A 275 -7.86 24.86 -16.54
N GLN A 276 -7.08 25.21 -15.52
CA GLN A 276 -7.52 25.88 -14.29
C GLN A 276 -6.62 27.09 -14.03
N GLN A 277 -7.23 28.26 -13.89
CA GLN A 277 -6.48 29.44 -13.48
C GLN A 277 -6.01 29.27 -12.03
N PRO A 278 -4.77 29.68 -11.68
CA PRO A 278 -4.29 29.63 -10.31
C PRO A 278 -5.16 30.52 -9.43
N VAL A 279 -5.45 30.07 -8.21
CA VAL A 279 -6.41 30.73 -7.29
C VAL A 279 -6.03 32.19 -7.03
N GLU A 280 -4.76 32.48 -6.80
CA GLU A 280 -4.27 33.84 -6.55
C GLU A 280 -3.92 34.62 -7.82
N SER A 281 -4.17 34.05 -9.02
CA SER A 281 -3.77 34.66 -10.29
C SER A 281 -2.27 34.99 -10.37
N THR A 282 -1.45 34.19 -9.70
CA THR A 282 0.01 34.33 -9.64
C THR A 282 0.68 33.52 -10.75
N TYR A 283 1.69 34.12 -11.38
CA TYR A 283 2.42 33.51 -12.50
C TYR A 283 3.92 33.81 -12.41
N TRP A 284 4.72 32.92 -12.98
CA TRP A 284 6.15 33.10 -13.23
C TRP A 284 6.43 33.04 -14.74
N VAL A 285 7.60 33.52 -15.15
CA VAL A 285 7.95 33.68 -16.57
C VAL A 285 9.14 32.80 -16.91
N HIS A 286 9.00 31.99 -17.96
CA HIS A 286 10.07 31.14 -18.47
C HIS A 286 9.89 30.86 -19.96
N ASN A 287 10.98 30.96 -20.73
CA ASN A 287 11.00 30.81 -22.19
C ASN A 287 9.89 31.59 -22.90
N ASP A 288 9.73 32.87 -22.51
CA ASP A 288 8.68 33.76 -23.02
C ASP A 288 7.23 33.31 -22.86
N CYS A 289 7.00 32.30 -22.02
CA CYS A 289 5.67 31.87 -21.60
C CYS A 289 5.41 32.30 -20.16
N GLN A 290 4.13 32.52 -19.82
CA GLN A 290 3.68 32.67 -18.44
C GLN A 290 3.19 31.33 -17.93
N TRP A 291 3.60 30.97 -16.72
CA TRP A 291 3.29 29.71 -16.08
C TRP A 291 2.59 29.99 -14.76
N ALA A 292 1.49 29.30 -14.50
CA ALA A 292 0.77 29.42 -13.24
C ALA A 292 1.68 29.07 -12.06
N ASN A 293 1.55 29.81 -10.97
CA ASN A 293 2.24 29.52 -9.72
C ASN A 293 1.24 28.92 -8.73
N ALA A 294 1.26 27.59 -8.58
CA ALA A 294 0.28 26.88 -7.75
C ALA A 294 0.43 27.24 -6.27
N THR A 295 -0.68 27.65 -5.65
CA THR A 295 -0.76 27.91 -4.20
C THR A 295 -1.19 26.67 -3.42
N SER A 296 -1.20 26.76 -2.09
CA SER A 296 -1.69 25.68 -1.24
C SER A 296 -3.14 25.25 -1.56
N GLU A 297 -4.00 26.19 -1.97
CA GLU A 297 -5.38 25.90 -2.37
C GLU A 297 -5.44 25.15 -3.71
N ASP A 298 -4.63 25.57 -4.69
CA ASP A 298 -4.52 24.89 -5.99
C ASP A 298 -4.04 23.44 -5.83
N VAL A 299 -3.05 23.22 -4.97
CA VAL A 299 -2.53 21.89 -4.63
C VAL A 299 -3.64 21.01 -4.07
N ASN A 300 -4.43 21.51 -3.11
CA ASN A 300 -5.53 20.75 -2.52
C ASN A 300 -6.63 20.39 -3.54
N LYS A 301 -6.98 21.32 -4.43
CA LYS A 301 -7.94 21.04 -5.53
C LYS A 301 -7.40 19.97 -6.48
N CYS A 302 -6.13 20.07 -6.85
CA CYS A 302 -5.47 19.09 -7.70
C CYS A 302 -5.40 17.70 -7.07
N ILE A 303 -5.08 17.61 -5.77
CA ILE A 303 -5.11 16.35 -5.00
C ILE A 303 -6.50 15.71 -5.03
N ASN A 304 -7.55 16.50 -4.76
CA ASN A 304 -8.92 16.00 -4.78
C ASN A 304 -9.34 15.49 -6.18
N SER A 305 -8.91 16.19 -7.24
CA SER A 305 -9.05 15.73 -8.62
C SER A 305 -8.33 14.40 -8.85
N ALA A 306 -7.07 14.30 -8.40
CA ALA A 306 -6.25 13.10 -8.54
C ALA A 306 -6.82 11.88 -7.83
N GLU A 307 -7.37 12.05 -6.63
CA GLU A 307 -8.03 10.99 -5.85
C GLU A 307 -9.33 10.50 -6.52
N LYS A 308 -10.13 11.42 -7.07
CA LYS A 308 -11.32 11.07 -7.86
C LYS A 308 -10.93 10.31 -9.13
N GLY A 309 -9.90 10.78 -9.83
CA GLY A 309 -9.34 10.12 -11.01
C GLY A 309 -8.85 8.71 -10.69
N PHE A 310 -8.10 8.54 -9.59
CA PHE A 310 -7.64 7.24 -9.12
C PHE A 310 -8.79 6.26 -8.87
N LYS A 311 -9.84 6.72 -8.16
CA LYS A 311 -11.03 5.89 -7.87
C LYS A 311 -11.69 5.35 -9.12
N ILE A 312 -11.71 6.13 -10.21
CA ILE A 312 -12.27 5.69 -11.49
C ILE A 312 -11.28 4.77 -12.20
N TRP A 313 -10.02 5.18 -12.33
CA TRP A 313 -9.01 4.55 -13.17
C TRP A 313 -8.54 3.20 -12.66
N SER A 314 -8.35 3.06 -11.35
CA SER A 314 -7.93 1.82 -10.69
C SER A 314 -8.92 0.67 -10.89
N THR A 315 -10.20 0.97 -11.08
CA THR A 315 -11.27 -0.03 -11.32
C THR A 315 -11.39 -0.45 -12.79
N LYS A 316 -10.76 0.28 -13.72
CA LYS A 316 -10.81 -0.08 -15.15
C LYS A 316 -9.91 -1.27 -15.43
N PRO A 317 -10.32 -2.24 -16.27
CA PRO A 317 -9.44 -3.32 -16.71
C PRO A 317 -8.18 -2.79 -17.41
N ILE A 318 -7.07 -3.54 -17.32
CA ILE A 318 -5.82 -3.17 -17.99
C ILE A 318 -6.00 -3.01 -19.51
N THR A 319 -6.85 -3.82 -20.13
CA THR A 319 -7.20 -3.73 -21.56
C THR A 319 -7.81 -2.38 -21.93
N PHE A 320 -8.69 -1.84 -21.08
CA PHE A 320 -9.25 -0.50 -21.26
C PHE A 320 -8.16 0.57 -21.13
N ARG A 321 -7.29 0.46 -20.13
CA ARG A 321 -6.20 1.43 -19.91
C ARG A 321 -5.22 1.46 -21.08
N VAL A 322 -4.81 0.28 -21.56
CA VAL A 322 -3.95 0.12 -22.74
C VAL A 322 -4.60 0.72 -23.99
N GLN A 323 -5.91 0.53 -24.18
CA GLN A 323 -6.63 1.12 -25.32
C GLN A 323 -6.60 2.65 -25.28
N MET A 324 -6.83 3.27 -24.12
CA MET A 324 -6.79 4.73 -23.98
C MET A 324 -5.37 5.28 -24.21
N LEU A 325 -4.35 4.61 -23.69
CA LEU A 325 -2.94 4.98 -23.91
C LEU A 325 -2.53 4.81 -25.39
N SER A 326 -3.02 3.77 -26.07
CA SER A 326 -2.81 3.57 -27.51
C SER A 326 -3.45 4.70 -28.34
N LYS A 327 -4.65 5.15 -27.94
CA LYS A 327 -5.30 6.32 -28.56
C LYS A 327 -4.47 7.58 -28.35
N PHE A 328 -3.94 7.79 -27.14
CA PHE A 328 -3.05 8.92 -26.87
C PHE A 328 -1.78 8.89 -27.73
N ALA A 329 -1.11 7.74 -27.83
CA ALA A 329 0.04 7.55 -28.71
C ALA A 329 -0.28 7.88 -30.18
N SER A 330 -1.48 7.50 -30.65
CA SER A 330 -1.93 7.83 -32.00
C SER A 330 -2.10 9.34 -32.20
N ILE A 331 -2.69 10.04 -31.22
CA ILE A 331 -2.84 11.50 -31.27
C ILE A 331 -1.46 12.19 -31.28
N LEU A 332 -0.51 11.74 -30.45
CA LEU A 332 0.86 12.27 -30.45
C LEU A 332 1.51 12.13 -31.83
N ARG A 333 1.40 10.95 -32.45
CA ARG A 333 1.95 10.70 -33.78
C ARG A 333 1.34 11.62 -34.84
N CYS A 334 0.02 11.82 -34.82
CA CYS A 334 -0.66 12.76 -35.72
C CYS A 334 -0.22 14.22 -35.53
N ASN A 335 0.28 14.58 -34.33
CA ASN A 335 0.82 15.90 -34.02
C ASN A 335 2.35 15.97 -34.14
N GLY A 336 2.98 15.04 -34.85
CA GLY A 336 4.42 15.05 -35.13
C GLY A 336 5.32 14.57 -33.98
N LYS A 337 4.74 14.02 -32.90
CA LYS A 337 5.47 13.54 -31.71
C LYS A 337 5.71 12.03 -31.77
N SER A 338 6.32 11.56 -32.86
CA SER A 338 6.51 10.13 -33.13
C SER A 338 7.35 9.41 -32.07
N VAL A 339 8.44 10.04 -31.59
CA VAL A 339 9.30 9.43 -30.56
C VAL A 339 8.52 9.14 -29.27
N LEU A 340 7.71 10.08 -28.80
CA LEU A 340 6.87 9.89 -27.61
C LEU A 340 5.79 8.84 -27.84
N ALA A 341 5.19 8.83 -29.03
CA ALA A 341 4.23 7.79 -29.40
C ALA A 341 4.84 6.38 -29.40
N ASP A 342 6.09 6.25 -29.84
CA ASP A 342 6.82 4.98 -29.86
C ASP A 342 7.18 4.49 -28.45
N ILE A 343 7.53 5.40 -27.54
CA ILE A 343 7.75 5.10 -26.11
C ILE A 343 6.47 4.52 -25.50
N ILE A 344 5.34 5.25 -25.61
CA ILE A 344 4.06 4.77 -25.07
C ILE A 344 3.70 3.41 -25.67
N SER A 345 3.82 3.27 -27.00
CA SER A 345 3.47 2.04 -27.71
C SER A 345 4.34 0.85 -27.32
N THR A 346 5.58 1.11 -26.90
CA THR A 346 6.50 0.09 -26.39
C THR A 346 6.15 -0.28 -24.95
N ASP A 347 5.94 0.71 -24.09
CA ASP A 347 5.69 0.51 -22.67
C ASP A 347 4.37 -0.22 -22.39
N ILE A 348 3.31 0.11 -23.13
CA ILE A 348 2.02 -0.59 -22.96
C ILE A 348 2.09 -2.07 -23.34
N LYS A 349 3.06 -2.49 -24.17
CA LYS A 349 3.25 -3.91 -24.49
C LYS A 349 3.67 -4.70 -23.26
N PHE A 350 4.37 -4.10 -22.29
CA PHE A 350 4.74 -4.78 -21.05
C PHE A 350 3.55 -5.02 -20.10
N SER A 351 2.34 -4.62 -20.48
CA SER A 351 1.11 -4.88 -19.72
C SER A 351 0.85 -6.37 -19.45
N TYR A 352 1.33 -7.28 -20.30
CA TYR A 352 1.19 -8.73 -20.07
C TYR A 352 1.93 -9.20 -18.80
N ILE A 353 3.03 -8.54 -18.43
CA ILE A 353 3.76 -8.83 -17.19
C ILE A 353 2.86 -8.55 -15.98
N TYR A 354 2.06 -7.49 -16.07
CA TYR A 354 1.17 -7.04 -15.00
C TYR A 354 -0.14 -7.83 -14.97
N GLN A 355 -0.61 -8.33 -16.12
CA GLN A 355 -1.87 -9.04 -16.25
C GLN A 355 -1.82 -10.47 -15.66
N ASN A 356 -0.62 -11.05 -15.55
CA ASN A 356 -0.40 -12.42 -15.07
C ASN A 356 0.18 -12.51 -13.66
N SER A 357 0.15 -11.42 -12.87
CA SER A 357 0.84 -11.35 -11.57
C SER A 357 0.14 -12.08 -10.41
N LEU A 358 -0.80 -12.99 -10.71
CA LEU A 358 -1.44 -13.80 -9.68
C LEU A 358 -0.43 -14.88 -9.25
N SER A 359 0.13 -14.74 -8.05
CA SER A 359 0.96 -15.79 -7.46
C SER A 359 0.13 -16.57 -6.45
N CYS A 360 0.03 -17.88 -6.64
CA CYS A 360 -0.48 -18.80 -5.63
C CYS A 360 0.69 -19.67 -5.15
N SER A 361 0.95 -19.64 -3.84
CA SER A 361 1.95 -20.49 -3.21
C SER A 361 1.29 -21.35 -2.14
N GLN A 362 1.70 -22.62 -2.09
CA GLN A 362 1.33 -23.53 -1.01
C GLN A 362 2.56 -23.75 -0.13
N SER A 363 2.43 -23.51 1.17
CA SER A 363 3.51 -23.72 2.13
C SER A 363 2.94 -24.15 3.46
N GLY A 364 3.43 -25.27 3.98
CA GLY A 364 3.20 -25.71 5.37
C GLY A 364 1.74 -25.94 5.79
N GLY A 365 0.80 -26.05 4.86
CA GLY A 365 -0.63 -26.15 5.18
C GLY A 365 -1.43 -24.87 4.91
N LEU A 366 -0.85 -23.87 4.25
CA LEU A 366 -1.58 -22.68 3.78
C LEU A 366 -1.46 -22.55 2.26
N GLU A 367 -2.58 -22.19 1.63
CA GLU A 367 -2.63 -21.63 0.28
C GLU A 367 -2.72 -20.10 0.39
N VAL A 368 -1.70 -19.41 -0.14
CA VAL A 368 -1.63 -17.95 -0.18
C VAL A 368 -1.73 -17.49 -1.62
N THR A 369 -2.82 -16.81 -1.95
CA THR A 369 -3.01 -16.13 -3.24
C THR A 369 -2.70 -14.64 -3.07
N LYS A 370 -1.77 -14.13 -3.88
CA LYS A 370 -1.43 -12.69 -3.91
C LYS A 370 -1.95 -12.04 -5.19
N ILE A 371 -2.62 -10.91 -5.01
CA ILE A 371 -3.13 -10.04 -6.08
C ILE A 371 -2.48 -8.68 -5.89
N ARG A 372 -2.13 -7.96 -6.95
CA ARG A 372 -1.53 -6.62 -6.82
C ARG A 372 -2.49 -5.55 -7.31
N ASN A 373 -2.76 -4.58 -6.44
CA ASN A 373 -3.62 -3.45 -6.73
C ASN A 373 -2.79 -2.19 -7.00
N PRO A 374 -3.29 -1.24 -7.80
CA PRO A 374 -2.64 0.07 -7.96
C PRO A 374 -2.42 0.76 -6.61
N LYS A 375 -1.26 1.40 -6.43
CA LYS A 375 -0.82 2.00 -5.18
C LYS A 375 -1.54 3.31 -4.82
N GLY A 376 -1.90 4.15 -5.80
CA GLY A 376 -2.59 5.41 -5.50
C GLY A 376 -2.37 6.55 -6.50
N VAL A 377 -2.31 7.76 -5.96
CA VAL A 377 -1.88 8.98 -6.66
C VAL A 377 -0.36 9.08 -6.57
N ILE A 378 0.33 9.16 -7.72
CA ILE A 378 1.79 9.23 -7.81
C ILE A 378 2.23 10.63 -8.25
N ILE A 379 3.28 11.18 -7.64
CA ILE A 379 3.89 12.44 -8.07
C ILE A 379 4.96 12.15 -9.12
N LEU A 380 5.01 12.94 -10.19
CA LEU A 380 5.95 12.75 -11.29
C LEU A 380 6.65 14.06 -11.66
N LYS A 381 7.96 14.00 -11.80
CA LYS A 381 8.83 15.07 -12.29
C LYS A 381 9.98 14.44 -13.07
N ALA A 382 10.33 15.00 -14.22
CA ALA A 382 11.47 14.56 -14.99
C ALA A 382 12.12 15.74 -15.72
N LYS A 383 13.44 15.68 -15.90
CA LYS A 383 14.20 16.67 -16.68
C LYS A 383 14.18 16.40 -18.19
N ASP A 384 13.91 15.16 -18.56
CA ASP A 384 13.88 14.69 -19.93
C ASP A 384 12.46 14.23 -20.31
N GLU A 385 12.04 14.59 -21.52
CA GLU A 385 10.69 14.36 -22.01
C GLU A 385 10.43 12.86 -22.26
N THR A 386 11.45 12.11 -22.68
CA THR A 386 11.33 10.66 -22.91
C THR A 386 11.18 9.92 -21.59
N VAL A 387 11.93 10.31 -20.55
CA VAL A 387 11.81 9.77 -19.19
C VAL A 387 10.44 10.08 -18.61
N LEU A 388 9.94 11.33 -18.78
CA LEU A 388 8.61 11.73 -18.32
C LEU A 388 7.54 10.80 -18.90
N PHE A 389 7.55 10.59 -20.22
CA PHE A 389 6.54 9.79 -20.90
C PHE A 389 6.65 8.29 -20.60
N HIS A 390 7.86 7.78 -20.40
CA HIS A 390 8.09 6.41 -19.98
C HIS A 390 7.46 6.13 -18.61
N GLN A 391 7.81 6.94 -17.61
CA GLN A 391 7.30 6.82 -16.25
C GLN A 391 5.79 7.09 -16.16
N LEU A 392 5.30 8.10 -16.88
CA LEU A 392 3.87 8.38 -17.02
C LEU A 392 3.11 7.17 -17.54
N THR A 393 3.63 6.51 -18.58
CA THR A 393 2.98 5.33 -19.18
C THR A 393 2.96 4.15 -18.21
N GLN A 394 4.04 3.93 -17.46
CA GLN A 394 4.11 2.89 -16.43
C GLN A 394 3.06 3.12 -15.33
N ILE A 395 3.00 4.33 -14.77
CA ILE A 395 2.02 4.71 -13.74
C ILE A 395 0.58 4.45 -14.22
N LEU A 396 0.26 4.95 -15.42
CA LEU A 396 -1.10 4.89 -15.97
C LEU A 396 -1.51 3.46 -16.37
N THR A 397 -0.60 2.68 -16.95
CA THR A 397 -0.89 1.29 -17.36
C THR A 397 -1.26 0.43 -16.14
N ILE A 398 -0.58 0.64 -15.02
CA ILE A 398 -0.82 -0.08 -13.77
C ILE A 398 -2.19 0.28 -13.17
N GLY A 399 -2.67 1.51 -13.36
CA GLY A 399 -3.97 1.97 -12.86
C GLY A 399 -3.89 3.04 -11.77
N ASN A 400 -2.72 3.63 -11.58
CA ASN A 400 -2.51 4.78 -10.70
C ASN A 400 -2.94 6.08 -11.40
N SER A 401 -3.29 7.11 -10.64
CA SER A 401 -3.38 8.48 -11.16
C SER A 401 -2.09 9.23 -10.88
N VAL A 402 -1.89 10.36 -11.54
CA VAL A 402 -0.62 11.11 -11.49
C VAL A 402 -0.84 12.60 -11.33
N ILE A 403 0.02 13.24 -10.54
CA ILE A 403 0.22 14.69 -10.53
C ILE A 403 1.63 14.95 -11.05
N VAL A 404 1.74 15.55 -12.22
CA VAL A 404 3.01 16.01 -12.77
C VAL A 404 3.32 17.38 -12.18
N ILE A 405 4.52 17.57 -11.64
CA ILE A 405 5.00 18.87 -11.17
C ILE A 405 6.12 19.37 -12.09
N CYS A 406 6.16 20.67 -12.35
CA CYS A 406 7.20 21.27 -13.20
C CYS A 406 7.61 22.69 -12.78
N ASP A 407 8.83 23.04 -13.17
CA ASP A 407 9.53 24.31 -12.96
C ASP A 407 10.39 24.67 -14.18
N THR A 408 11.28 25.64 -14.01
CA THR A 408 12.27 26.05 -15.03
C THR A 408 13.26 24.96 -15.45
N ASN A 409 13.47 23.92 -14.62
CA ASN A 409 14.51 22.90 -14.82
C ASN A 409 13.94 21.52 -15.17
N SER A 410 12.63 21.40 -15.35
CA SER A 410 11.94 20.15 -15.61
C SER A 410 11.00 20.23 -16.81
N CYS A 411 10.72 19.08 -17.41
CA CYS A 411 9.78 18.97 -18.51
C CYS A 411 8.35 19.21 -18.00
N SER A 412 7.56 19.88 -18.84
CA SER A 412 6.15 20.11 -18.56
C SER A 412 5.26 19.24 -19.44
N LEU A 413 4.14 18.78 -18.87
CA LEU A 413 3.08 18.12 -19.62
C LEU A 413 2.16 19.11 -20.35
N ALA A 414 2.31 20.42 -20.10
CA ALA A 414 1.40 21.45 -20.58
C ALA A 414 1.13 21.40 -22.10
N PRO A 415 2.12 21.21 -22.98
CA PRO A 415 1.88 21.11 -24.43
C PRO A 415 1.01 19.92 -24.85
N TYR A 416 0.85 18.92 -23.96
CA TYR A 416 0.19 17.66 -24.24
C TYR A 416 -1.20 17.54 -23.59
N CYS A 417 -1.56 18.43 -22.65
CA CYS A 417 -2.82 18.36 -21.90
C CYS A 417 -4.06 18.29 -22.80
N ASN A 418 -4.12 19.08 -23.88
CA ASN A 418 -5.25 19.04 -24.81
C ASN A 418 -5.34 17.69 -25.56
N MET A 419 -4.19 17.10 -25.91
CA MET A 419 -4.14 15.77 -26.54
C MET A 419 -4.57 14.67 -25.57
N LEU A 420 -4.19 14.80 -24.30
CA LEU A 420 -4.61 13.91 -23.22
C LEU A 420 -6.13 13.98 -23.00
N SER A 421 -6.72 15.19 -22.94
CA SER A 421 -8.17 15.36 -22.86
C SER A 421 -8.90 14.71 -24.05
N ALA A 422 -8.35 14.83 -25.27
CA ALA A 422 -8.91 14.20 -26.46
C ALA A 422 -8.79 12.65 -26.46
N SER A 423 -7.93 12.09 -25.61
CA SER A 423 -7.67 10.65 -25.50
C SER A 423 -8.75 9.89 -24.71
N ALA A 424 -9.78 10.59 -24.18
CA ALA A 424 -10.83 10.02 -23.32
C ALA A 424 -10.31 9.36 -22.02
N ILE A 425 -9.11 9.76 -21.59
CA ILE A 425 -8.62 9.46 -20.25
C ILE A 425 -9.53 10.21 -19.26
N PRO A 426 -10.06 9.55 -18.21
CA PRO A 426 -10.97 10.21 -17.27
C PRO A 426 -10.35 11.44 -16.59
N SER A 427 -11.20 12.42 -16.27
CA SER A 427 -10.83 13.59 -15.50
C SER A 427 -10.12 13.20 -14.20
N GLY A 428 -9.05 13.94 -13.88
CA GLY A 428 -8.25 13.74 -12.68
C GLY A 428 -7.29 12.55 -12.71
N VAL A 429 -7.27 11.73 -13.77
CA VAL A 429 -6.26 10.66 -13.87
C VAL A 429 -4.87 11.24 -14.11
N ILE A 430 -4.78 12.34 -14.86
CA ILE A 430 -3.55 13.08 -15.12
C ILE A 430 -3.80 14.52 -14.72
N ASN A 431 -2.91 15.06 -13.91
CA ASN A 431 -2.96 16.42 -13.41
C ASN A 431 -1.57 17.06 -13.57
N LEU A 432 -1.52 18.38 -13.66
CA LEU A 432 -0.30 19.19 -13.79
C LEU A 432 -0.36 20.37 -12.82
N LEU A 433 0.68 20.50 -12.02
CA LEU A 433 0.97 21.70 -11.23
C LEU A 433 2.31 22.30 -11.69
N SER A 434 2.38 23.62 -11.64
CA SER A 434 3.61 24.37 -11.90
C SER A 434 3.89 25.34 -10.76
N ASN A 435 5.16 25.51 -10.41
CA ASN A 435 5.62 26.49 -9.43
C ASN A 435 7.03 26.98 -9.82
N GLU A 436 7.38 28.24 -9.50
CA GLU A 436 8.73 28.78 -9.75
C GLU A 436 9.78 28.06 -8.87
N ASP A 437 9.41 27.71 -7.64
CA ASP A 437 10.22 26.94 -6.70
C ASP A 437 9.50 25.65 -6.30
N LEU A 438 10.04 24.50 -6.72
CA LEU A 438 9.46 23.20 -6.41
C LEU A 438 9.83 22.67 -5.02
N ASN A 439 10.78 23.26 -4.29
CA ASN A 439 11.22 22.68 -3.03
C ASN A 439 10.05 22.54 -2.04
N GLU A 440 9.26 23.60 -1.87
CA GLU A 440 8.07 23.58 -1.03
C GLU A 440 6.97 22.66 -1.59
N LEU A 441 6.80 22.63 -2.92
CA LEU A 441 5.80 21.76 -3.57
C LEU A 441 6.15 20.27 -3.42
N GLU A 442 7.43 19.93 -3.51
CA GLU A 442 7.96 18.58 -3.29
C GLU A 442 7.78 18.16 -1.84
N ILE A 443 8.13 19.01 -0.87
CA ILE A 443 7.90 18.70 0.54
C ILE A 443 6.40 18.54 0.82
N ALA A 444 5.56 19.40 0.24
CA ALA A 444 4.11 19.35 0.42
C ALA A 444 3.50 18.03 -0.10
N LEU A 445 3.88 17.62 -1.32
CA LEU A 445 3.30 16.46 -2.03
C LEU A 445 4.02 15.13 -1.76
N CYS A 446 5.34 15.15 -1.60
CA CYS A 446 6.19 13.98 -1.45
C CYS A 446 6.68 13.76 -0.01
N GLY A 447 6.61 14.79 0.85
CA GLY A 447 7.15 14.75 2.23
C GLY A 447 8.67 14.84 2.32
N THR A 448 9.36 14.87 1.17
CA THR A 448 10.82 14.90 1.00
C THR A 448 11.15 15.44 -0.39
N SER A 449 12.43 15.49 -0.76
CA SER A 449 12.84 15.81 -2.13
C SER A 449 12.26 14.81 -3.13
N TYR A 450 11.95 15.28 -4.35
CA TYR A 450 11.43 14.40 -5.40
C TYR A 450 12.41 13.26 -5.74
N GLU A 451 13.72 13.49 -5.67
CA GLU A 451 14.74 12.46 -5.95
C GLU A 451 14.59 11.28 -4.98
N SER A 452 14.56 11.55 -3.68
CA SER A 452 14.33 10.50 -2.66
C SER A 452 12.95 9.86 -2.75
N TYR A 453 11.94 10.61 -3.19
CA TYR A 453 10.60 10.08 -3.44
C TYR A 453 10.59 9.12 -4.64
N ALA A 454 11.20 9.51 -5.77
CA ALA A 454 11.21 8.75 -7.01
C ALA A 454 11.90 7.38 -6.87
N GLU A 455 12.95 7.28 -6.04
CA GLU A 455 13.64 6.03 -5.70
C GLU A 455 12.74 4.98 -5.03
N GLN A 456 11.55 5.36 -4.56
CA GLN A 456 10.56 4.42 -4.04
C GLN A 456 9.79 3.70 -5.14
N PHE A 457 9.70 4.30 -6.33
CA PHE A 457 8.84 3.83 -7.42
C PHE A 457 9.66 3.33 -8.61
N PHE A 458 10.64 4.12 -9.03
CA PHE A 458 11.37 3.90 -10.26
C PHE A 458 12.75 3.33 -9.94
N SER A 459 13.08 2.22 -10.59
CA SER A 459 14.41 1.63 -10.56
C SER A 459 14.89 1.42 -11.98
N GLU A 460 16.11 1.84 -12.26
CA GLU A 460 16.70 1.69 -13.59
C GLU A 460 16.67 0.22 -14.04
N ASN A 461 16.17 -0.02 -15.25
CA ASN A 461 16.25 -1.28 -15.99
C ASN A 461 15.58 -2.52 -15.35
N ASN A 462 14.66 -2.36 -14.39
CA ASN A 462 13.90 -3.49 -13.83
C ASN A 462 12.39 -3.24 -13.80
N MET A 463 11.70 -3.64 -14.86
CA MET A 463 10.25 -3.47 -15.01
C MET A 463 9.43 -4.25 -13.99
N GLU A 464 9.88 -5.46 -13.58
CA GLU A 464 9.22 -6.22 -12.51
C GLU A 464 9.26 -5.43 -11.21
N LYS A 465 10.43 -4.87 -10.85
CA LYS A 465 10.59 -4.07 -9.62
C LYS A 465 9.77 -2.79 -9.66
N VAL A 466 9.74 -2.08 -10.78
CA VAL A 466 8.88 -0.89 -10.96
C VAL A 466 7.41 -1.24 -10.77
N TYR A 467 6.97 -2.38 -11.33
CA TYR A 467 5.62 -2.86 -11.14
C TYR A 467 5.30 -3.14 -9.67
N MET A 468 6.19 -3.85 -8.97
CA MET A 468 6.04 -4.12 -7.55
C MET A 468 5.96 -2.81 -6.74
N ASN A 469 6.81 -1.83 -7.04
CA ASN A 469 6.83 -0.56 -6.32
C ASN A 469 5.59 0.32 -6.56
N LEU A 470 4.98 0.23 -7.75
CA LEU A 470 3.78 0.99 -8.14
C LEU A 470 2.46 0.30 -7.77
N THR A 471 2.52 -0.80 -7.01
CA THR A 471 1.37 -1.58 -6.58
C THR A 471 1.46 -1.99 -5.12
N ILE A 472 0.33 -2.37 -4.52
CA ILE A 472 0.24 -2.91 -3.15
C ILE A 472 -0.31 -4.34 -3.24
N PRO A 473 0.28 -5.30 -2.53
CA PRO A 473 -0.25 -6.65 -2.50
C PRO A 473 -1.50 -6.75 -1.64
N LYS A 474 -2.43 -7.53 -2.14
CA LYS A 474 -3.59 -8.08 -1.46
C LYS A 474 -3.38 -9.58 -1.30
N GLN A 475 -3.64 -10.09 -0.11
CA GLN A 475 -3.43 -11.50 0.20
C GLN A 475 -4.74 -12.19 0.54
N ILE A 476 -4.94 -13.39 0.00
CA ILE A 476 -6.04 -14.29 0.32
C ILE A 476 -5.41 -15.58 0.85
N ILE A 477 -5.72 -15.91 2.10
CA ILE A 477 -5.14 -17.02 2.84
C ILE A 477 -6.23 -18.07 3.08
N LEU A 478 -5.94 -19.30 2.72
CA LEU A 478 -6.79 -20.46 2.96
C LEU A 478 -5.96 -21.57 3.63
N PRO A 479 -6.32 -22.01 4.84
CA PRO A 479 -5.78 -23.24 5.42
C PRO A 479 -6.11 -24.46 4.57
N LEU A 480 -5.08 -25.25 4.28
CA LEU A 480 -5.16 -26.57 3.68
C LEU A 480 -5.23 -27.59 4.81
N LYS A 481 -6.29 -28.39 4.83
CA LYS A 481 -6.49 -29.46 5.81
C LYS A 481 -5.45 -30.57 5.68
#